data_AF-A0A7R8ZVU9-F1
#
_entry.id   AF-A0A7R8ZVU9-F1
#
_cell.length_a   1.000
_cell.length_b   1.000
_cell.length_c   1.000
_cell.angle_alpha   90.00
_cell.angle_beta   90.00
_cell.angle_gamma   90.00
#
_symmetry.space_group_name_H-M   'P 1'
#
loop_
_entity.id
_entity.type
_entity.pdbx_description
1 polymer ?
#
loop_
_entity_poly.entity_id
_entity_poly.type
_entity_poly.pdbx_seq_one_letter_code
_entity_poly.pdbx_strand_id
1 'polypeptide(L)'
;MAVSGKCYLSLHSHNSSANRGACKQNCRKKYTVIDQESGFEMEIDNEYIMSPKDLCTIDILDQVSDAGIKVLKIEGRGRAPEYVAKVIRCYRDAIDSITAGTYDKDKVIEWMKDLEKVYNRGFWNGYYLGQKLGEWSKGSGSHATQKKVYIGKGVHYFPKASIGEFKLEAFDLKVGDTILITGPTTGAQELQ
;
A
#
# COMPACT_ATOMS: atom_id res chain seq x y z
N MET A 1 -12.72 -10.19 -15.93
CA MET A 1 -11.38 -10.06 -16.56
C MET A 1 -10.22 -9.93 -15.55
N ALA A 2 -10.41 -10.28 -14.28
CA ALA A 2 -9.30 -10.54 -13.36
C ALA A 2 -9.75 -11.58 -12.32
N VAL A 3 -8.98 -12.65 -12.14
CA VAL A 3 -9.25 -13.70 -11.14
C VAL A 3 -7.91 -14.18 -10.60
N SER A 4 -7.78 -14.26 -9.27
CA SER A 4 -6.64 -14.89 -8.58
C SER A 4 -5.26 -14.45 -9.12
N GLY A 5 -5.00 -13.14 -9.17
CA GLY A 5 -3.70 -12.60 -9.59
C GLY A 5 -3.45 -12.59 -11.10
N LYS A 6 -4.39 -13.08 -11.93
CA LYS A 6 -4.36 -12.95 -13.39
C LYS A 6 -5.27 -11.80 -13.82
N CYS A 7 -4.72 -10.75 -14.40
CA CYS A 7 -5.48 -9.60 -14.92
C CYS A 7 -5.30 -9.44 -16.43
N TYR A 8 -6.42 -9.29 -17.15
CA TYR A 8 -6.43 -9.19 -18.62
C TYR A 8 -6.96 -7.85 -19.15
N LEU A 9 -7.40 -6.93 -18.28
CA LEU A 9 -7.97 -5.64 -18.72
C LEU A 9 -7.03 -4.85 -19.62
N SER A 10 -5.78 -4.70 -19.17
CA SER A 10 -4.74 -3.95 -19.89
C SER A 10 -4.32 -4.66 -21.19
N LEU A 11 -4.36 -6.00 -21.22
CA LEU A 11 -4.06 -6.77 -22.42
C LEU A 11 -5.15 -6.53 -23.47
N HIS A 12 -6.41 -6.65 -23.07
CA HIS A 12 -7.54 -6.49 -23.97
C HIS A 12 -7.62 -5.07 -24.55
N SER A 13 -7.42 -4.04 -23.72
CA SER A 13 -7.63 -2.64 -24.12
C SER A 13 -6.41 -1.95 -24.75
N HIS A 14 -5.18 -2.38 -24.43
CA HIS A 14 -3.94 -1.68 -24.84
C HIS A 14 -2.86 -2.66 -25.36
N ASN A 15 -3.20 -3.92 -25.60
CA ASN A 15 -2.25 -4.99 -25.94
C ASN A 15 -1.05 -5.07 -24.96
N SER A 16 -1.31 -4.79 -23.67
CA SER A 16 -0.27 -4.62 -22.65
C SER A 16 -0.52 -5.51 -21.44
N SER A 17 0.27 -6.59 -21.28
CA SER A 17 0.01 -7.64 -20.29
C SER A 17 0.43 -7.22 -18.87
N ALA A 18 -0.56 -7.04 -17.99
CA ALA A 18 -0.33 -6.79 -16.56
C ALA A 18 0.43 -7.95 -15.88
N ASN A 19 0.17 -9.20 -16.31
CA ASN A 19 0.84 -10.40 -15.79
C ASN A 19 2.34 -10.43 -16.14
N ARG A 20 2.79 -9.61 -17.11
CA ARG A 20 4.21 -9.42 -17.49
C ARG A 20 4.79 -8.10 -16.97
N GLY A 21 4.06 -7.37 -16.12
CA GLY A 21 4.51 -6.08 -15.59
C GLY A 21 4.17 -4.86 -16.43
N ALA A 22 3.50 -5.02 -17.56
CA ALA A 22 3.12 -3.91 -18.43
C ALA A 22 1.69 -3.40 -18.11
N CYS A 23 1.32 -3.32 -16.84
CA CYS A 23 -0.03 -2.91 -16.44
C CYS A 23 -0.28 -1.43 -16.73
N LYS A 24 -1.32 -1.10 -17.49
CA LYS A 24 -1.79 0.28 -17.75
C LYS A 24 -2.75 0.83 -16.70
N GLN A 25 -3.00 0.07 -15.63
CA GLN A 25 -3.80 0.48 -14.46
C GLN A 25 -5.23 0.94 -14.80
N ASN A 26 -5.86 0.34 -15.82
CA ASN A 26 -7.23 0.66 -16.24
C ASN A 26 -8.22 0.71 -15.09
N CYS A 27 -8.15 -0.27 -14.18
CA CYS A 27 -9.00 -0.36 -13.00
C CYS A 27 -8.94 0.86 -12.05
N ARG A 28 -7.99 1.79 -12.24
CA ARG A 28 -7.83 2.99 -11.42
C ARG A 28 -8.35 4.27 -12.10
N LYS A 29 -8.94 4.16 -13.28
CA LYS A 29 -9.53 5.27 -14.01
C LYS A 29 -11.00 5.48 -13.60
N LYS A 30 -11.52 6.66 -13.93
CA LYS A 30 -12.96 6.95 -13.90
C LYS A 30 -13.64 6.30 -15.09
N TYR A 31 -14.87 5.85 -14.89
CA TYR A 31 -15.69 5.22 -15.92
C TYR A 31 -17.11 5.77 -15.89
N THR A 32 -17.64 6.07 -17.07
CA THR A 32 -19.07 6.30 -17.29
C THR A 32 -19.71 4.97 -17.68
N VAL A 33 -20.88 4.67 -17.14
CA VAL A 33 -21.68 3.50 -17.54
C VAL A 33 -22.75 3.97 -18.51
N ILE A 34 -22.78 3.33 -19.68
CA ILE A 34 -23.72 3.63 -20.76
C ILE A 34 -24.55 2.37 -21.00
N ASP A 35 -25.85 2.47 -20.80
CA ASP A 35 -26.78 1.43 -21.21
C ASP A 35 -26.73 1.27 -22.73
N GLN A 36 -26.45 0.05 -23.21
CA GLN A 36 -26.16 -0.18 -24.63
C GLN A 36 -27.42 -0.16 -25.51
N GLU A 37 -28.60 -0.33 -24.93
CA GLU A 37 -29.87 -0.36 -25.67
C GLU A 37 -30.46 1.05 -25.84
N SER A 38 -30.56 1.80 -24.73
CA SER A 38 -31.09 3.16 -24.71
C SER A 38 -30.05 4.25 -24.99
N GLY A 39 -28.76 3.94 -24.83
CA GLY A 39 -27.68 4.94 -24.88
C GLY A 39 -27.64 5.86 -23.66
N PHE A 40 -28.45 5.62 -22.64
CA PHE A 40 -28.52 6.46 -21.45
C PHE A 40 -27.25 6.33 -20.61
N GLU A 41 -26.62 7.47 -20.30
CA GLU A 41 -25.50 7.52 -19.37
C GLU A 41 -26.03 7.49 -17.93
N MET A 42 -25.62 6.49 -17.16
CA MET A 42 -25.97 6.36 -15.75
C MET A 42 -25.00 7.17 -14.90
N GLU A 43 -25.53 8.07 -14.08
CA GLU A 43 -24.75 8.74 -13.03
C GLU A 43 -24.43 7.74 -11.90
N ILE A 44 -23.16 7.64 -11.53
CA ILE A 44 -22.69 6.76 -10.46
C ILE A 44 -22.00 7.61 -9.41
N ASP A 45 -22.44 7.48 -8.15
CA ASP A 45 -21.92 8.22 -7.00
C ASP A 45 -20.38 8.08 -6.86
N ASN A 46 -19.81 6.93 -7.22
CA ASN A 46 -18.37 6.73 -7.33
C ASN A 46 -17.96 6.26 -8.74
N GLU A 47 -17.40 7.17 -9.53
CA GLU A 47 -16.90 6.91 -10.89
C GLU A 47 -15.72 5.91 -10.94
N TYR A 48 -15.09 5.59 -9.81
CA TYR A 48 -14.00 4.60 -9.70
C TYR A 48 -14.51 3.16 -9.51
N ILE A 49 -15.50 2.75 -10.30
CA ILE A 49 -16.25 1.49 -10.20
C ILE A 49 -15.40 0.21 -10.31
N MET A 50 -14.17 0.30 -10.82
CA MET A 50 -13.25 -0.84 -10.94
C MET A 50 -12.04 -0.73 -10.01
N SER A 51 -12.00 0.27 -9.13
CA SER A 51 -10.86 0.52 -8.24
C SER A 51 -11.15 0.02 -6.82
N PRO A 52 -10.87 -1.25 -6.49
CA PRO A 52 -11.07 -1.73 -5.13
C PRO A 52 -10.08 -1.05 -4.16
N LYS A 53 -10.51 -0.93 -2.91
CA LYS A 53 -9.61 -0.67 -1.78
C LYS A 53 -8.57 -1.79 -1.67
N ASP A 54 -7.46 -1.49 -1.00
CA ASP A 54 -6.40 -2.47 -0.81
C ASP A 54 -6.83 -3.51 0.25
N LEU A 55 -6.56 -4.79 -0.04
CA LEU A 55 -6.80 -5.88 0.90
C LEU A 55 -5.88 -5.70 2.11
N CYS A 56 -6.47 -5.56 3.30
CA CYS A 56 -5.76 -5.55 4.57
C CYS A 56 -6.44 -6.54 5.51
N THR A 57 -5.68 -7.38 6.19
CA THR A 57 -6.23 -8.41 7.10
C THR A 57 -5.62 -8.31 8.48
N ILE A 58 -4.90 -7.22 8.78
CA ILE A 58 -4.16 -7.07 10.02
C ILE A 58 -5.08 -7.03 11.24
N ASP A 59 -6.33 -6.63 11.06
CA ASP A 59 -7.38 -6.51 12.07
C ASP A 59 -8.16 -7.81 12.32
N ILE A 60 -7.99 -8.79 11.42
CA ILE A 60 -8.56 -10.14 11.51
C ILE A 60 -7.47 -11.21 11.45
N LEU A 61 -6.22 -10.82 11.76
CA LEU A 61 -5.05 -11.65 11.51
C LEU A 61 -5.01 -12.86 12.45
N ASP A 62 -5.56 -12.71 13.65
CA ASP A 62 -5.81 -13.79 14.60
C ASP A 62 -6.65 -14.90 13.97
N GLN A 63 -7.81 -14.54 13.39
CA GLN A 63 -8.71 -15.48 12.71
C GLN A 63 -8.07 -16.09 11.46
N VAL A 64 -7.27 -15.32 10.71
CA VAL A 64 -6.51 -15.82 9.56
C VAL A 64 -5.47 -16.86 10.00
N SER A 65 -4.80 -16.62 11.14
CA SER A 65 -3.85 -17.56 11.73
C SER A 65 -4.55 -18.83 12.21
N ASP A 66 -5.67 -18.70 12.91
CA ASP A 66 -6.45 -19.81 13.46
C ASP A 66 -7.06 -20.72 12.38
N ALA A 67 -7.30 -20.18 11.17
CA ALA A 67 -7.71 -20.96 10.00
C ALA A 67 -6.61 -21.93 9.49
N GLY A 68 -5.43 -21.96 10.11
CA GLY A 68 -4.34 -22.88 9.79
C GLY A 68 -3.38 -22.39 8.70
N ILE A 69 -3.48 -21.11 8.31
CA ILE A 69 -2.59 -20.49 7.30
C ILE A 69 -1.15 -20.50 7.80
N LYS A 70 -0.22 -20.93 6.94
CA LYS A 70 1.23 -21.01 7.25
C LYS A 70 2.08 -19.98 6.52
N VAL A 71 1.57 -19.42 5.43
CA VAL A 71 2.31 -18.49 4.59
C VAL A 71 1.40 -17.32 4.24
N LEU A 72 1.81 -16.12 4.64
CA LEU A 72 1.21 -14.87 4.18
C LEU A 72 2.06 -14.29 3.07
N LYS A 73 1.42 -13.95 1.95
CA LYS A 73 2.07 -13.27 0.84
C LYS A 73 1.59 -11.83 0.78
N ILE A 74 2.53 -10.90 0.90
CA ILE A 74 2.27 -9.46 0.86
C ILE A 74 2.76 -8.91 -0.49
N GLU A 75 1.91 -8.16 -1.19
CA GLU A 75 2.22 -7.61 -2.51
C GLU A 75 2.99 -6.29 -2.40
N GLY A 76 4.29 -6.32 -2.70
CA GLY A 76 5.18 -5.15 -2.67
C GLY A 76 5.63 -4.65 -4.04
N ARG A 77 5.18 -5.24 -5.15
CA ARG A 77 5.72 -4.93 -6.48
C ARG A 77 5.49 -3.46 -6.87
N GLY A 78 6.58 -2.81 -7.30
CA GLY A 78 6.54 -1.40 -7.71
C GLY A 78 6.17 -0.46 -6.57
N ARG A 79 6.42 -0.87 -5.32
CA ARG A 79 6.33 -0.01 -4.14
C ARG A 79 7.71 0.43 -3.72
N ALA A 80 7.77 1.60 -3.09
CA ALA A 80 9.01 2.15 -2.58
C ALA A 80 9.51 1.34 -1.36
N PRO A 81 10.83 1.31 -1.08
CA PRO A 81 11.41 0.46 -0.04
C PRO A 81 10.77 0.63 1.34
N GLU A 82 10.38 1.85 1.70
CA GLU A 82 9.75 2.16 2.99
C GLU A 82 8.32 1.63 3.10
N TYR A 83 7.58 1.53 1.99
CA TYR A 83 6.28 0.86 2.00
C TYR A 83 6.48 -0.61 2.41
N VAL A 84 7.45 -1.28 1.77
CA VAL A 84 7.73 -2.68 2.09
C VAL A 84 8.18 -2.81 3.54
N ALA A 85 9.11 -1.96 4.00
CA ALA A 85 9.59 -1.99 5.38
C ALA A 85 8.45 -1.79 6.40
N LYS A 86 7.58 -0.80 6.20
CA LYS A 86 6.46 -0.49 7.11
C LYS A 86 5.43 -1.61 7.14
N VAL A 87 4.98 -2.08 5.97
CA VAL A 87 3.95 -3.13 5.88
C VAL A 87 4.47 -4.45 6.47
N ILE A 88 5.70 -4.85 6.15
CA ILE A 88 6.30 -6.07 6.69
C ILE A 88 6.46 -5.96 8.20
N ARG A 89 6.91 -4.81 8.73
CA ARG A 89 7.02 -4.59 10.18
C ARG A 89 5.66 -4.74 10.88
N CYS A 90 4.63 -4.05 10.40
CA CYS A 90 3.29 -4.13 11.01
C CYS A 90 2.76 -5.58 11.04
N TYR A 91 2.87 -6.31 9.93
CA TYR A 91 2.42 -7.70 9.91
C TYR A 91 3.30 -8.63 10.74
N ARG A 92 4.62 -8.40 10.80
CA ARG A 92 5.53 -9.19 11.64
C ARG A 92 5.20 -9.00 13.12
N ASP A 93 5.08 -7.75 13.55
CA ASP A 93 4.71 -7.37 14.92
C ASP A 93 3.36 -7.96 15.29
N ALA A 94 2.37 -7.93 14.38
CA ALA A 94 1.06 -8.53 14.60
C ALA A 94 1.13 -10.06 14.78
N ILE A 95 1.91 -10.78 13.97
CA ILE A 95 2.10 -12.23 14.12
C ILE A 95 2.84 -12.57 15.42
N ASP A 96 3.85 -11.79 15.78
CA ASP A 96 4.56 -11.97 17.05
C ASP A 96 3.63 -11.71 18.24
N SER A 97 2.77 -10.70 18.13
CA SER A 97 1.74 -10.40 19.12
C SER A 97 0.71 -11.52 19.27
N ILE A 98 0.28 -12.15 18.17
CA ILE A 98 -0.60 -13.33 18.19
C ILE A 98 0.09 -14.48 18.91
N THR A 99 1.35 -14.75 18.57
CA THR A 99 2.14 -15.85 19.18
C THR A 99 2.35 -15.64 20.68
N ALA A 100 2.52 -14.39 21.10
CA ALA A 100 2.69 -14.01 22.50
C ALA A 100 1.35 -13.90 23.28
N GLY A 101 0.19 -14.07 22.63
CA GLY A 101 -1.11 -13.88 23.26
C GLY A 101 -1.42 -12.43 23.65
N THR A 102 -0.78 -11.46 23.01
CA THR A 102 -0.92 -10.02 23.28
C THR A 102 -1.52 -9.25 22.11
N TYR A 103 -2.07 -9.95 21.10
CA TYR A 103 -2.79 -9.33 19.99
C TYR A 103 -4.14 -8.81 20.48
N ASP A 104 -4.38 -7.51 20.29
CA ASP A 104 -5.59 -6.83 20.73
C ASP A 104 -5.94 -5.68 19.77
N LYS A 105 -7.10 -5.05 20.03
CA LYS A 105 -7.61 -3.96 19.19
C LYS A 105 -6.77 -2.69 19.25
N ASP A 106 -6.10 -2.42 20.38
CA ASP A 106 -5.34 -1.18 20.54
C ASP A 106 -4.09 -1.22 19.67
N LYS A 107 -3.37 -2.35 19.65
CA LYS A 107 -2.25 -2.57 18.73
C LYS A 107 -2.69 -2.58 17.27
N VAL A 108 -3.85 -3.17 16.96
CA VAL A 108 -4.41 -3.11 15.60
C VAL A 108 -4.62 -1.67 15.15
N ILE A 109 -5.15 -0.81 16.02
CA ILE A 109 -5.32 0.62 15.71
C ILE A 109 -3.97 1.29 15.45
N GLU A 110 -2.92 0.96 16.22
CA GLU A 110 -1.57 1.48 16.01
C GLU A 110 -0.97 1.04 14.67
N TRP A 111 -1.06 -0.25 14.35
CA TRP A 111 -0.57 -0.76 13.07
C TRP A 111 -1.36 -0.16 11.90
N MET A 112 -2.67 0.01 12.03
CA MET A 112 -3.49 0.64 11.00
C MET A 112 -3.06 2.10 10.76
N LYS A 113 -2.80 2.88 11.81
CA LYS A 113 -2.25 4.25 11.68
C LYS A 113 -0.91 4.26 10.95
N ASP A 114 -0.08 3.25 11.15
CA ASP A 114 1.21 3.14 10.47
C ASP A 114 1.06 2.72 9.00
N LEU A 115 0.13 1.82 8.69
CA LEU A 115 -0.21 1.43 7.33
C LEU A 115 -0.83 2.58 6.53
N GLU A 116 -1.59 3.47 7.18
CA GLU A 116 -2.15 4.68 6.59
C GLU A 116 -1.08 5.70 6.16
N LYS A 117 0.14 5.66 6.73
CA LYS A 117 1.24 6.56 6.35
C LYS A 117 1.91 6.18 5.03
N VAL A 118 1.77 4.93 4.60
CA VAL A 118 2.35 4.44 3.35
C VAL A 118 1.29 4.31 2.26
N TYR A 119 1.74 4.17 1.01
CA TYR A 119 0.84 4.14 -0.14
C TYR A 119 -0.31 3.16 0.04
N ASN A 120 -1.54 3.64 0.02
CA ASN A 120 -2.74 2.82 0.09
C ASN A 120 -3.89 3.49 -0.68
N ARG A 121 -4.96 2.75 -0.98
CA ARG A 121 -6.22 3.28 -1.56
C ARG A 121 -7.40 3.13 -0.59
N GLY A 122 -7.13 3.26 0.70
CA GLY A 122 -8.00 2.75 1.75
C GLY A 122 -7.88 1.24 1.90
N PHE A 123 -8.38 0.75 3.03
CA PHE A 123 -8.29 -0.66 3.39
C PHE A 123 -9.66 -1.32 3.40
N TRP A 124 -9.66 -2.60 3.07
CA TRP A 124 -10.81 -3.46 3.14
C TRP A 124 -10.35 -4.89 3.45
N ASN A 125 -11.12 -5.63 4.24
CA ASN A 125 -10.75 -6.99 4.62
C ASN A 125 -11.09 -8.02 3.54
N GLY A 126 -11.50 -7.57 2.36
CA GLY A 126 -11.92 -8.48 1.31
C GLY A 126 -13.21 -9.22 1.68
N TYR A 127 -13.48 -10.29 0.94
CA TYR A 127 -14.64 -11.15 1.16
C TYR A 127 -14.46 -12.10 2.36
N TYR A 128 -13.43 -11.92 3.20
CA TYR A 128 -13.26 -12.71 4.42
C TYR A 128 -14.42 -12.47 5.40
N LEU A 129 -14.66 -13.44 6.29
CA LEU A 129 -15.71 -13.37 7.32
C LEU A 129 -17.14 -13.14 6.78
N GLY A 130 -17.41 -13.59 5.55
CA GLY A 130 -18.75 -13.56 4.95
C GLY A 130 -19.18 -12.20 4.40
N GLN A 131 -18.25 -11.25 4.22
CA GLN A 131 -18.53 -9.98 3.56
C GLN A 131 -18.98 -10.21 2.11
N LYS A 132 -20.02 -9.47 1.68
CA LYS A 132 -20.67 -9.68 0.37
C LYS A 132 -20.42 -8.54 -0.62
N LEU A 133 -20.20 -7.33 -0.12
CA LEU A 133 -19.99 -6.14 -0.95
C LEU A 133 -18.52 -5.77 -0.95
N GLY A 134 -18.01 -5.49 -2.15
CA GLY A 134 -16.69 -4.89 -2.30
C GLY A 134 -16.66 -3.48 -1.74
N GLU A 135 -15.46 -3.01 -1.39
CA GLU A 135 -15.24 -1.59 -1.14
C GLU A 135 -14.32 -1.00 -2.22
N TRP A 136 -14.71 0.18 -2.72
CA TRP A 136 -13.99 0.89 -3.76
C TRP A 136 -13.30 2.13 -3.23
N SER A 137 -12.16 2.46 -3.84
CA SER A 137 -11.48 3.73 -3.63
C SER A 137 -12.38 4.88 -4.08
N LYS A 138 -12.35 5.99 -3.34
CA LYS A 138 -13.10 7.22 -3.66
C LYS A 138 -12.34 8.16 -4.60
N GLY A 139 -11.10 7.82 -4.93
CA GLY A 139 -10.22 8.67 -5.71
C GLY A 139 -9.12 7.92 -6.43
N SER A 140 -8.49 8.60 -7.38
CA SER A 140 -7.24 8.18 -7.98
C SER A 140 -6.06 8.51 -7.07
N GLY A 141 -5.08 7.62 -7.01
CA GLY A 141 -3.80 7.91 -6.37
C GLY A 141 -3.63 7.21 -5.03
N SER A 142 -2.92 7.86 -4.11
CA SER A 142 -2.63 7.37 -2.76
C SER A 142 -3.48 8.12 -1.74
N HIS A 143 -4.04 7.41 -0.77
CA HIS A 143 -4.64 8.00 0.44
C HIS A 143 -3.65 8.01 1.62
N ALA A 144 -2.34 7.87 1.33
CA ALA A 144 -1.32 7.98 2.35
C ALA A 144 -1.41 9.33 3.08
N THR A 145 -1.34 9.31 4.41
CA THR A 145 -1.41 10.52 5.25
C THR A 145 -0.15 11.37 5.17
N GLN A 146 0.91 10.85 4.54
CA GLN A 146 2.19 11.55 4.37
C GLN A 146 2.58 11.62 2.90
N LYS A 147 3.09 12.79 2.50
CA LYS A 147 3.71 13.02 1.20
C LYS A 147 5.20 13.23 1.40
N LYS A 148 6.00 12.43 0.70
CA LYS A 148 7.46 12.52 0.74
C LYS A 148 7.96 13.37 -0.42
N VAL A 149 9.00 14.14 -0.16
CA VAL A 149 9.70 14.95 -1.15
C VAL A 149 11.17 14.59 -1.13
N TYR A 150 11.79 14.52 -2.31
CA TYR A 150 13.23 14.35 -2.40
C TYR A 150 13.92 15.61 -1.90
N ILE A 151 14.91 15.47 -1.03
CA ILE A 151 15.65 16.58 -0.43
C ILE A 151 17.11 16.60 -0.92
N GLY A 152 17.75 15.43 -1.00
CA GLY A 152 19.15 15.30 -1.38
C GLY A 152 19.65 13.87 -1.30
N LYS A 153 20.98 13.70 -1.38
CA LYS A 153 21.64 12.39 -1.39
C LYS A 153 22.75 12.29 -0.36
N GLY A 154 22.93 11.10 0.19
CA GLY A 154 24.09 10.79 1.04
C GLY A 154 25.39 10.81 0.24
N VAL A 155 26.43 11.42 0.81
CA VAL A 155 27.76 11.55 0.22
C VAL A 155 28.73 10.61 0.93
N HIS A 156 28.73 10.65 2.26
CA HIS A 156 29.65 9.87 3.08
C HIS A 156 29.04 9.51 4.43
N TYR A 157 29.53 8.44 5.06
CA TYR A 157 29.19 8.09 6.43
C TYR A 157 30.48 7.88 7.21
N PHE A 158 30.65 8.63 8.30
CA PHE A 158 31.81 8.58 9.18
C PHE A 158 31.54 7.60 10.34
N PRO A 159 32.00 6.34 10.26
CA PRO A 159 31.57 5.29 11.19
C PRO A 159 32.02 5.50 12.63
N LYS A 160 33.16 6.16 12.86
CA LYS A 160 33.67 6.44 14.21
C LYS A 160 32.83 7.46 14.96
N ALA A 161 32.27 8.44 14.24
CA ALA A 161 31.47 9.52 14.81
C ALA A 161 29.96 9.26 14.68
N SER A 162 29.56 8.23 13.93
CA SER A 162 28.16 7.95 13.56
C SER A 162 27.48 9.12 12.85
N ILE A 163 28.20 9.80 11.95
CA ILE A 163 27.71 10.99 11.23
C ILE A 163 27.52 10.65 9.75
N GLY A 164 26.34 10.94 9.21
CA GLY A 164 26.07 10.92 7.77
C GLY A 164 26.19 12.32 7.16
N GLU A 165 26.98 12.44 6.10
CA GLU A 165 27.08 13.65 5.28
C GLU A 165 26.12 13.55 4.10
N PHE A 166 25.31 14.60 3.89
CA PHE A 166 24.33 14.68 2.83
C PHE A 166 24.53 15.96 2.03
N LYS A 167 24.38 15.85 0.71
CA LYS A 167 24.27 17.00 -0.19
C LYS A 167 22.79 17.29 -0.44
N LEU A 168 22.31 18.43 0.03
CA LEU A 168 20.97 18.92 -0.27
C LEU A 168 20.92 19.40 -1.73
N GLU A 169 19.85 19.04 -2.44
CA GLU A 169 19.69 19.31 -3.88
C GLU A 169 18.36 19.98 -4.23
N ALA A 170 17.33 19.83 -3.40
CA ALA A 170 15.98 20.29 -3.74
C ALA A 170 15.39 21.28 -2.72
N PHE A 171 15.51 21.00 -1.43
CA PHE A 171 14.96 21.85 -0.36
C PHE A 171 15.90 21.88 0.85
N ASP A 172 15.74 22.90 1.67
CA ASP A 172 16.44 23.01 2.95
C ASP A 172 15.80 22.09 4.00
N LEU A 173 16.60 21.66 4.97
CA LEU A 173 16.19 20.82 6.09
C LEU A 173 16.40 21.57 7.41
N LYS A 174 15.47 21.41 8.36
CA LYS A 174 15.54 21.99 9.71
C LYS A 174 15.55 20.90 10.77
N VAL A 175 16.10 21.21 11.94
CA VAL A 175 16.05 20.32 13.10
C VAL A 175 14.58 20.11 13.51
N GLY A 176 14.19 18.85 13.68
CA GLY A 176 12.82 18.43 13.97
C GLY A 176 12.00 18.01 12.73
N ASP A 177 12.55 18.16 11.53
CA ASP A 177 11.94 17.60 10.32
C ASP A 177 12.06 16.06 10.34
N THR A 178 10.96 15.38 9.99
CA THR A 178 10.99 13.92 9.82
C THR A 178 11.66 13.58 8.48
N ILE A 179 12.73 12.80 8.52
CA ILE A 179 13.48 12.38 7.34
C ILE A 179 13.39 10.87 7.12
N LEU A 180 13.35 10.49 5.84
CA LEU A 180 13.46 9.10 5.41
C LEU A 180 14.76 8.94 4.63
N ILE A 181 15.67 8.13 5.14
CA ILE A 181 16.90 7.75 4.45
C ILE A 181 16.68 6.39 3.82
N THR A 182 16.84 6.32 2.50
CA THR A 182 16.79 5.06 1.76
C THR A 182 18.11 4.75 1.08
N GLY A 183 18.55 3.50 1.13
CA GLY A 183 19.75 3.07 0.42
C GLY A 183 19.82 1.55 0.25
N PRO A 184 20.63 1.05 -0.70
CA PRO A 184 20.74 -0.39 -0.97
C PRO A 184 21.17 -1.22 0.24
N THR A 185 22.00 -0.65 1.11
CA THR A 185 22.54 -1.31 2.32
C THR A 185 21.85 -0.88 3.60
N THR A 186 21.34 0.35 3.66
CA THR A 186 20.66 0.91 4.85
C THR A 186 19.18 0.56 4.91
N GLY A 187 18.59 0.12 3.80
CA GLY A 187 17.16 -0.14 3.68
C GLY A 187 16.37 1.16 3.70
N ALA A 188 15.34 1.24 4.54
CA ALA A 188 14.54 2.44 4.77
C ALA A 188 14.55 2.77 6.26
N GLN A 189 15.08 3.93 6.62
CA GLN A 189 15.21 4.41 8.00
C GLN A 189 14.48 5.74 8.15
N GLU A 190 13.47 5.77 9.00
CA GLU A 190 12.78 7.01 9.40
C GLU A 190 13.46 7.57 10.65
N LEU A 191 13.77 8.87 10.62
CA LEU A 191 14.35 9.61 11.74
C LEU A 191 13.51 10.87 11.99
N GLN A 192 13.41 11.27 13.26
CA GLN A 192 12.75 12.51 13.71
C GLN A 192 13.76 13.45 14.34
#